data_AF-A0A0V8SE09-F1
#
_entry.id   AF-A0A0V8SE09-F1
#
_cell.length_a   1.000
_cell.length_b   1.000
_cell.length_c   1.000
_cell.angle_alpha   90.00
_cell.angle_beta   90.00
_cell.angle_gamma   90.00
#
_symmetry.space_group_name_H-M   'P 1'
#
loop_
_entity.id
_entity.type
_entity.pdbx_description
1 polymer ?
#
loop_
_entity_poly.entity_id
_entity_poly.type
_entity_poly.pdbx_seq_one_letter_code
_entity_poly.pdbx_strand_id
1 'polypeptide(L)'
;MTGTGARTVLADGFERVPPALRRALEGVDAVGRTWRPGPRANTLAWLVWHTARVQDAQVAPLAGVEQVWTADGWAARLALPFAADATGYGQSPADVARVDADPALLLGYLDATTAQTLAYLERIDDGDLGTVVDEGWDPPVTLGVRLVSVLADCLEHTGQAAYLRGLLDAR
;
A
#
# COMPACT_ATOMS: atom_id res chain seq x y z
N MET A 1 -4.45 -21.41 2.12
CA MET A 1 -5.90 -21.56 1.81
C MET A 1 -6.07 -22.58 0.69
N THR A 2 -7.10 -23.44 0.73
CA THR A 2 -7.36 -24.49 -0.27
C THR A 2 -8.50 -24.13 -1.26
N GLY A 3 -8.98 -22.87 -1.26
CA GLY A 3 -9.99 -22.38 -2.19
C GLY A 3 -9.38 -21.86 -3.49
N THR A 4 -10.04 -22.10 -4.63
CA THR A 4 -9.60 -21.64 -5.97
C THR A 4 -10.42 -20.47 -6.51
N GLY A 5 -11.34 -19.90 -5.73
CA GLY A 5 -12.18 -18.77 -6.14
C GLY A 5 -11.38 -17.46 -6.25
N ALA A 6 -11.83 -16.53 -7.10
CA ALA A 6 -11.10 -15.30 -7.42
C ALA A 6 -10.82 -14.46 -6.15
N ARG A 7 -11.79 -14.39 -5.24
CA ARG A 7 -11.64 -13.81 -3.90
C ARG A 7 -10.44 -14.37 -3.11
N THR A 8 -10.22 -15.68 -3.16
CA THR A 8 -9.14 -16.36 -2.43
C THR A 8 -7.78 -16.02 -3.04
N VAL A 9 -7.72 -15.92 -4.38
CA VAL A 9 -6.51 -15.52 -5.10
C VAL A 9 -6.15 -14.06 -4.79
N LEU A 10 -7.13 -13.16 -4.74
CA LEU A 10 -6.92 -11.78 -4.35
C LEU A 10 -6.41 -11.66 -2.91
N ALA A 11 -7.03 -12.40 -1.97
CA ALA A 11 -6.61 -12.42 -0.58
C ALA A 11 -5.15 -12.91 -0.42
N ASP A 12 -4.80 -14.02 -1.08
CA ASP A 12 -3.42 -14.54 -1.11
C ASP A 12 -2.44 -13.50 -1.69
N GLY A 13 -2.87 -12.74 -2.70
CA GLY A 13 -2.09 -11.63 -3.26
C GLY A 13 -1.78 -10.54 -2.23
N PHE A 14 -2.81 -10.03 -1.54
CA PHE A 14 -2.64 -8.99 -0.53
C PHE A 14 -1.83 -9.48 0.69
N GLU A 15 -2.01 -10.73 1.11
CA GLU A 15 -1.25 -11.35 2.21
C GLU A 15 0.26 -11.39 1.95
N ARG A 16 0.71 -11.37 0.68
CA ARG A 16 2.13 -11.36 0.32
C ARG A 16 2.81 -10.01 0.50
N VAL A 17 2.05 -8.91 0.55
CA VAL A 17 2.58 -7.54 0.58
C VAL A 17 3.28 -7.21 1.91
N PRO A 18 2.63 -7.34 3.09
CA PRO A 18 3.29 -7.02 4.37
C PRO A 18 4.59 -7.77 4.65
N PRO A 19 4.68 -9.12 4.51
CA PRO A 19 5.92 -9.82 4.80
C PRO A 19 7.05 -9.45 3.83
N ALA A 20 6.74 -9.06 2.60
CA ALA A 20 7.76 -8.63 1.64
C ALA A 20 8.31 -7.25 1.97
N LEU A 21 7.45 -6.28 2.30
CA LEU A 21 7.89 -4.95 2.73
C LEU A 21 8.58 -4.96 4.10
N ARG A 22 8.17 -5.85 5.02
CA ARG A 22 8.88 -6.07 6.29
C ARG A 22 10.33 -6.51 6.08
N ARG A 23 10.58 -7.44 5.16
CA ARG A 23 11.95 -7.85 4.79
C ARG A 23 12.76 -6.68 4.21
N ALA A 24 12.14 -5.83 3.39
CA ALA A 24 12.84 -4.68 2.83
C ALA A 24 13.31 -3.67 3.89
N LEU A 25 12.58 -3.51 5.00
CA LEU A 25 12.93 -2.62 6.11
C LEU A 25 13.78 -3.27 7.23
N GLU A 26 14.02 -4.58 7.18
CA GLU A 26 14.67 -5.30 8.28
C GLU A 26 16.10 -4.79 8.55
N GLY A 27 16.35 -4.26 9.74
CA GLY A 27 17.67 -3.74 10.12
C GLY A 27 18.07 -2.42 9.45
N VAL A 28 17.14 -1.74 8.75
CA VAL A 28 17.42 -0.46 8.09
C VAL A 28 17.43 0.68 9.11
N ASP A 29 18.55 1.41 9.18
CA ASP A 29 18.68 2.60 10.01
C ASP A 29 18.00 3.84 9.39
N ALA A 30 18.01 4.97 10.09
CA ALA A 30 17.35 6.20 9.62
C ALA A 30 17.92 6.71 8.28
N VAL A 31 19.24 6.57 8.08
CA VAL A 31 19.90 6.97 6.84
C VAL A 31 19.47 6.06 5.69
N GLY A 32 19.42 4.75 5.91
CA GLY A 32 19.00 3.77 4.91
C GLY A 32 17.52 3.90 4.52
N ARG A 33 16.65 4.26 5.47
CA ARG A 33 15.21 4.45 5.19
C ARG A 33 14.93 5.52 4.14
N THR A 34 15.73 6.58 4.17
CA THR A 34 15.59 7.75 3.31
C THR A 34 16.60 7.76 2.15
N TRP A 35 17.49 6.77 2.11
CA TRP A 35 18.46 6.61 1.03
C TRP A 35 17.79 6.27 -0.30
N ARG A 36 18.40 6.73 -1.39
CA ARG A 36 17.96 6.48 -2.76
C ARG A 36 19.16 6.49 -3.72
N PRO A 37 19.19 5.64 -4.75
CA PRO A 37 20.31 5.53 -5.69
C PRO A 37 20.41 6.71 -6.67
N GLY A 38 19.34 7.51 -6.77
CA GLY A 38 19.31 8.71 -7.59
C GLY A 38 18.24 9.67 -7.11
N PRO A 39 18.31 10.96 -7.50
CA PRO A 39 17.46 12.01 -6.95
C PRO A 39 15.96 11.75 -7.16
N ARG A 40 15.59 11.05 -8.24
CA ARG A 40 14.19 10.74 -8.59
C ARG A 40 13.71 9.37 -8.09
N ALA A 41 14.56 8.58 -7.43
CA ALA A 41 14.14 7.30 -6.89
C ALA A 41 13.33 7.50 -5.59
N ASN A 42 12.34 6.64 -5.40
CA ASN A 42 11.60 6.56 -4.14
C ASN A 42 12.50 6.04 -3.01
N THR A 43 12.15 6.35 -1.77
CA THR A 43 12.84 5.84 -0.57
C THR A 43 12.12 4.63 -0.01
N LEU A 44 12.79 3.80 0.79
CA LEU A 44 12.14 2.65 1.45
C LEU A 44 10.96 3.10 2.32
N ALA A 45 11.14 4.18 3.10
CA ALA A 45 10.07 4.71 3.93
C ALA A 45 8.86 5.18 3.11
N TRP A 46 9.10 5.88 2.00
CA TRP A 46 8.03 6.31 1.09
C TRP A 46 7.31 5.13 0.45
N LEU A 47 8.05 4.13 -0.05
CA LEU A 47 7.47 2.96 -0.71
C LEU A 47 6.50 2.22 0.22
N VAL A 48 6.90 2.00 1.47
CA VAL A 48 6.04 1.30 2.45
C VAL A 48 4.81 2.14 2.82
N TRP A 49 4.99 3.44 3.07
CA TRP A 49 3.87 4.33 3.36
C TRP A 49 2.90 4.44 2.17
N HIS A 50 3.42 4.63 0.96
CA HIS A 50 2.63 4.78 -0.26
C HIS A 50 1.80 3.52 -0.55
N THR A 51 2.41 2.34 -0.46
CA THR A 51 1.70 1.06 -0.61
C THR A 51 0.51 0.96 0.35
N ALA A 52 0.73 1.26 1.64
CA ALA A 52 -0.36 1.24 2.62
C ALA A 52 -1.41 2.34 2.34
N ARG A 53 -1.00 3.55 1.97
CA ARG A 53 -1.93 4.65 1.67
C ARG A 53 -2.81 4.38 0.47
N VAL A 54 -2.24 3.89 -0.63
CA VAL A 54 -2.99 3.62 -1.87
C VAL A 54 -3.99 2.49 -1.64
N GLN A 55 -3.58 1.43 -0.95
CA GLN A 55 -4.48 0.34 -0.61
C GLN A 55 -5.63 0.82 0.27
N ASP A 56 -5.35 1.56 1.34
CA ASP A 56 -6.37 2.09 2.26
C ASP A 56 -7.34 3.04 1.55
N ALA A 57 -6.80 4.03 0.83
CA ALA A 57 -7.58 5.05 0.14
C ALA A 57 -8.48 4.49 -0.96
N GLN A 58 -8.10 3.37 -1.58
CA GLN A 58 -8.89 2.76 -2.65
C GLN A 58 -9.80 1.63 -2.19
N VAL A 59 -9.45 0.89 -1.13
CA VAL A 59 -10.27 -0.24 -0.64
C VAL A 59 -11.32 0.22 0.36
N ALA A 60 -11.02 1.18 1.25
CA ALA A 60 -11.98 1.64 2.26
C ALA A 60 -13.32 2.12 1.65
N PRO A 61 -13.34 2.93 0.56
CA PRO A 61 -14.59 3.34 -0.08
C PRO A 61 -15.39 2.16 -0.66
N LEU A 62 -14.72 1.15 -1.23
CA LEU A 62 -15.39 -0.06 -1.75
C LEU A 62 -16.04 -0.87 -0.63
N ALA A 63 -15.41 -0.89 0.54
CA ALA A 63 -15.89 -1.57 1.72
C ALA A 63 -16.97 -0.80 2.49
N GLY A 64 -17.23 0.46 2.11
CA GLY A 64 -18.18 1.36 2.78
C GLY A 64 -17.71 1.79 4.17
N VAL A 65 -16.40 1.88 4.40
CA VAL A 65 -15.79 2.23 5.69
C VAL A 65 -14.85 3.42 5.56
N GLU A 66 -14.52 4.05 6.68
CA GLU A 66 -13.49 5.09 6.74
C GLU A 66 -12.09 4.46 6.56
N GLN A 67 -11.16 5.24 5.99
CA GLN A 67 -9.75 4.82 5.90
C GLN A 67 -9.18 4.60 7.30
N VAL A 68 -8.44 3.51 7.52
CA VAL A 68 -7.79 3.29 8.83
C VAL A 68 -6.80 4.42 9.12
N TRP A 69 -6.24 5.05 8.07
CA TRP A 69 -5.45 6.27 8.14
C TRP A 69 -6.02 7.32 9.10
N THR A 70 -7.32 7.60 9.01
CA THR A 70 -8.00 8.58 9.86
C THR A 70 -8.73 7.93 11.03
N ALA A 71 -9.47 6.85 10.78
CA ALA A 71 -10.29 6.18 11.79
C ALA A 71 -9.48 5.65 12.98
N ASP A 72 -8.28 5.10 12.72
CA ASP A 72 -7.42 4.50 13.75
C ASP A 72 -6.29 5.45 14.19
N GLY A 73 -6.31 6.70 13.71
CA GLY A 73 -5.36 7.74 14.09
C GLY A 73 -3.95 7.58 13.52
N TRP A 74 -3.75 6.76 12.49
CA TRP A 74 -2.43 6.59 11.85
C TRP A 74 -1.89 7.90 11.28
N ALA A 75 -2.75 8.78 10.76
CA ALA A 75 -2.36 10.12 10.29
C ALA A 75 -1.63 10.93 11.36
N ALA A 76 -2.16 10.92 12.59
CA ALA A 76 -1.56 11.60 13.73
C ALA A 76 -0.29 10.90 14.24
N ARG A 77 -0.26 9.56 14.22
CA ARG A 77 0.91 8.78 14.67
C ARG A 77 2.11 8.93 13.73
N LEU A 78 1.87 8.90 12.42
CA LEU A 78 2.90 9.08 11.39
C LEU A 78 3.28 10.55 11.21
N ALA A 79 2.38 11.48 11.51
CA ALA A 79 2.62 12.92 11.55
C ALA A 79 3.33 13.48 10.30
N LEU A 80 3.06 12.89 9.13
CA LEU A 80 3.67 13.30 7.88
C LEU A 80 3.14 14.68 7.45
N PRO A 81 3.98 15.54 6.88
CA PRO A 81 3.62 16.94 6.66
C PRO A 81 2.91 17.14 5.32
N PHE A 82 1.86 16.36 5.10
CA PHE A 82 0.99 16.37 3.93
C PHE A 82 -0.47 16.52 4.35
N ALA A 83 -1.34 16.84 3.39
CA ALA A 83 -2.78 16.75 3.62
C ALA A 83 -3.20 15.31 3.96
N ALA A 84 -4.29 15.16 4.73
CA ALA A 84 -4.74 13.85 5.18
C ALA A 84 -5.16 12.92 4.02
N ASP A 85 -5.60 13.48 2.89
CA ASP A 85 -5.97 12.76 1.67
C ASP A 85 -4.76 12.41 0.78
N ALA A 86 -3.56 12.88 1.11
CA ALA A 86 -2.37 12.56 0.33
C ALA A 86 -2.07 11.06 0.35
N THR A 87 -1.86 10.50 -0.84
CA THR A 87 -1.51 9.09 -1.04
C THR A 87 -0.07 8.89 -1.48
N GLY A 88 0.62 9.96 -1.91
CA GLY A 88 1.93 9.90 -2.55
C GLY A 88 1.87 10.10 -4.07
N TYR A 89 0.72 9.88 -4.72
CA TYR A 89 0.55 10.19 -6.13
C TYR A 89 0.85 11.66 -6.44
N GLY A 90 1.69 11.90 -7.45
CA GLY A 90 2.10 13.24 -7.86
C GLY A 90 3.13 13.93 -6.95
N GLN A 91 3.65 13.26 -5.91
CA GLN A 91 4.66 13.86 -5.03
C GLN A 91 6.00 14.11 -5.74
N SER A 92 6.61 15.26 -5.44
CA SER A 92 7.94 15.59 -5.94
C SER A 92 9.03 14.79 -5.23
N PRO A 93 10.27 14.72 -5.77
CA PRO A 93 11.39 14.12 -5.06
C PRO A 93 11.64 14.68 -3.65
N ALA A 94 11.33 15.97 -3.44
CA ALA A 94 11.44 16.63 -2.15
C ALA A 94 10.33 16.16 -1.19
N ASP A 95 9.12 15.95 -1.68
CA ASP A 95 8.03 15.37 -0.88
C ASP A 95 8.33 13.92 -0.51
N VAL A 96 8.83 13.11 -1.45
CA VAL A 96 9.28 11.74 -1.18
C VAL A 96 10.31 11.70 -0.05
N ALA A 97 11.23 12.69 0.00
CA ALA A 97 12.25 12.78 1.06
C ALA A 97 11.68 13.14 2.44
N ARG A 98 10.47 13.68 2.51
CA ARG A 98 9.80 14.05 3.77
C ARG A 98 9.06 12.88 4.41
N VAL A 99 8.97 11.73 3.75
CA VAL A 99 8.51 10.49 4.38
C VAL A 99 9.68 9.84 5.11
N ASP A 100 9.79 10.13 6.40
CA ASP A 100 10.67 9.45 7.34
C ASP A 100 9.92 9.21 8.64
N ALA A 101 9.59 7.94 8.89
CA ALA A 101 8.91 7.50 10.08
C ALA A 101 9.56 6.21 10.58
N ASP A 102 9.34 5.88 11.85
CA ASP A 102 9.82 4.64 12.44
C ASP A 102 9.29 3.42 11.63
N PRO A 103 10.13 2.43 11.30
CA PRO A 103 9.71 1.22 10.61
C PRO A 103 8.49 0.54 11.24
N ALA A 104 8.39 0.52 12.57
CA ALA A 104 7.27 -0.10 13.27
C ALA A 104 5.96 0.66 13.02
N LEU A 105 6.00 1.99 12.88
CA LEU A 105 4.81 2.78 12.53
C LEU A 105 4.39 2.54 11.08
N LEU A 106 5.34 2.51 10.16
CA LEU A 106 5.09 2.24 8.73
C LEU A 106 4.47 0.85 8.53
N LEU A 107 5.08 -0.17 9.15
CA LEU A 107 4.61 -1.55 9.07
C LEU A 107 3.30 -1.76 9.82
N GLY A 108 3.11 -1.09 10.97
CA GLY A 108 1.85 -1.14 11.70
C GLY A 108 0.68 -0.58 10.89
N TYR A 109 0.88 0.53 10.17
CA TYR A 109 -0.14 1.06 9.26
C TYR A 109 -0.42 0.10 8.10
N LEU A 110 0.62 -0.46 7.48
CA LEU A 110 0.49 -1.47 6.41
C LEU A 110 -0.29 -2.71 6.87
N ASP A 111 0.01 -3.23 8.06
CA ASP A 111 -0.66 -4.39 8.64
C ASP A 111 -2.14 -4.07 8.91
N ALA A 112 -2.47 -2.88 9.45
CA ALA A 112 -3.84 -2.44 9.68
C ALA A 112 -4.65 -2.32 8.37
N THR A 113 -4.07 -1.66 7.36
CA THR A 113 -4.69 -1.53 6.02
C THR A 113 -4.93 -2.90 5.37
N THR A 114 -3.96 -3.80 5.49
CA THR A 114 -4.08 -5.14 4.91
C THR A 114 -5.15 -5.96 5.63
N ALA A 115 -5.22 -5.87 6.95
CA ALA A 115 -6.28 -6.51 7.73
C ALA A 115 -7.68 -6.02 7.32
N GLN A 116 -7.87 -4.70 7.15
CA GLN A 116 -9.14 -4.13 6.65
C GLN A 116 -9.48 -4.66 5.25
N THR A 117 -8.48 -4.76 4.38
CA THR A 117 -8.66 -5.29 3.01
C THR A 117 -9.09 -6.75 3.03
N LEU A 118 -8.42 -7.59 3.82
CA LEU A 118 -8.77 -9.01 3.94
C LEU A 118 -10.16 -9.20 4.55
N ALA A 119 -10.52 -8.42 5.57
CA ALA A 119 -11.86 -8.42 6.14
C ALA A 119 -12.94 -8.00 5.13
N TYR A 120 -12.63 -7.08 4.21
CA TYR A 120 -13.53 -6.76 3.10
C TYR A 120 -13.66 -7.92 2.12
N LEU A 121 -12.53 -8.53 1.72
CA LEU A 121 -12.53 -9.68 0.83
C LEU A 121 -13.25 -10.90 1.43
N GLU A 122 -13.44 -11.00 2.73
CA GLU A 122 -14.27 -12.05 3.36
C GLU A 122 -15.78 -11.86 3.15
N ARG A 123 -16.22 -10.63 2.81
CA ARG A 123 -17.63 -10.27 2.70
C ARG A 123 -18.19 -10.29 1.27
N ILE A 124 -17.32 -10.40 0.27
CA ILE A 124 -17.72 -10.40 -1.15
C ILE A 124 -17.61 -11.80 -1.76
N ASP A 125 -18.37 -12.08 -2.81
CA ASP A 125 -18.25 -13.29 -3.62
C ASP A 125 -17.78 -13.00 -5.06
N ASP A 126 -17.57 -14.05 -5.85
CA ASP A 126 -17.06 -13.93 -7.22
C ASP A 126 -18.05 -13.18 -8.14
N GLY A 127 -19.35 -13.16 -7.83
CA GLY A 127 -20.38 -12.43 -8.56
C GLY A 127 -20.29 -10.91 -8.34
N ASP A 128 -19.89 -10.48 -7.14
CA ASP A 128 -19.73 -9.05 -6.82
C ASP A 128 -18.65 -8.38 -7.67
N LEU A 129 -17.64 -9.14 -8.13
CA LEU A 129 -16.49 -8.62 -8.89
C LEU A 129 -16.88 -7.95 -10.21
N GLY A 130 -18.06 -8.26 -10.76
CA GLY A 130 -18.61 -7.63 -11.95
C GLY A 130 -19.28 -6.26 -11.71
N THR A 131 -19.49 -5.87 -10.46
CA THR A 131 -20.17 -4.61 -10.11
C THR A 131 -19.34 -3.41 -10.58
N VAL A 132 -19.97 -2.47 -11.29
CA VAL A 132 -19.32 -1.20 -11.68
C VAL A 132 -19.15 -0.31 -10.45
N VAL A 133 -17.92 0.13 -10.20
CA VAL A 133 -17.56 0.99 -9.04
C VAL A 133 -17.10 2.38 -9.45
N ASP A 134 -16.82 2.60 -10.74
CA ASP A 134 -16.42 3.90 -11.29
C ASP A 134 -16.79 3.98 -12.77
N GLU A 135 -17.81 4.80 -13.07
CA GLU A 135 -18.32 5.07 -14.43
C GLU A 135 -17.47 6.10 -15.19
N GLY A 136 -16.45 6.70 -14.56
CA GLY A 136 -15.61 7.74 -15.16
C GLY A 136 -14.58 7.25 -16.18
N TRP A 137 -14.55 5.94 -16.47
CA TRP A 137 -13.61 5.28 -17.37
C TRP A 137 -14.33 4.57 -18.51
N ASP A 138 -13.62 4.34 -19.63
CA ASP A 138 -14.11 3.58 -20.78
C ASP A 138 -13.15 2.41 -21.12
N PRO A 139 -13.51 1.15 -20.82
CA PRO A 139 -14.77 0.72 -20.18
C PRO A 139 -14.84 1.12 -18.69
N PRO A 140 -16.06 1.20 -18.10
CA PRO A 140 -16.23 1.45 -16.67
C PRO A 140 -15.45 0.46 -15.81
N VAL A 141 -14.90 0.93 -14.69
CA VAL A 141 -14.10 0.09 -13.80
C VAL A 141 -15.04 -0.72 -12.93
N THR A 142 -14.86 -2.04 -12.94
CA THR A 142 -15.55 -2.96 -12.03
C THR A 142 -14.79 -3.13 -10.72
N LEU A 143 -15.47 -3.68 -9.70
CA LEU A 143 -14.88 -4.02 -8.42
C LEU A 143 -13.64 -4.92 -8.59
N GLY A 144 -13.75 -5.97 -9.41
CA GLY A 144 -12.63 -6.87 -9.69
C GLY A 144 -11.45 -6.15 -10.32
N VAL A 145 -11.69 -5.27 -11.30
CA VAL A 145 -10.63 -4.47 -11.93
C VAL A 145 -9.97 -3.57 -10.89
N ARG A 146 -10.74 -2.84 -10.08
CA ARG A 146 -10.20 -1.96 -9.04
C ARG A 146 -9.34 -2.73 -8.04
N LEU A 147 -9.80 -3.88 -7.54
CA LEU A 147 -9.05 -4.71 -6.59
C LEU A 147 -7.73 -5.21 -7.17
N VAL A 148 -7.73 -5.66 -8.44
CA VAL A 148 -6.51 -6.07 -9.13
C VAL A 148 -5.56 -4.88 -9.35
N SER A 149 -6.08 -3.71 -9.72
CA SER A 149 -5.25 -2.50 -9.88
C SER A 149 -4.56 -2.10 -8.58
N VAL A 150 -5.28 -2.15 -7.45
CA VAL A 150 -4.69 -1.87 -6.12
C VAL A 150 -3.63 -2.91 -5.76
N LEU A 151 -3.91 -4.20 -5.97
CA LEU A 151 -2.94 -5.27 -5.71
C LEU A 151 -1.68 -5.13 -6.59
N ALA A 152 -1.86 -4.81 -7.87
CA ALA A 152 -0.76 -4.59 -8.80
C ALA A 152 0.16 -3.46 -8.32
N ASP A 153 -0.41 -2.30 -7.97
CA ASP A 153 0.33 -1.16 -7.40
C ASP A 153 1.14 -1.59 -6.15
N CYS A 154 0.49 -2.30 -5.23
CA CYS A 154 1.15 -2.79 -4.01
C CYS A 154 2.35 -3.72 -4.32
N LEU A 155 2.20 -4.64 -5.27
CA LEU A 155 3.24 -5.59 -5.65
C LEU A 155 4.36 -4.93 -6.46
N GLU A 156 4.05 -3.95 -7.32
CA GLU A 156 5.06 -3.16 -8.03
C GLU A 156 5.96 -2.41 -7.04
N HIS A 157 5.36 -1.71 -6.06
CA HIS A 157 6.11 -0.98 -5.04
C HIS A 157 6.83 -1.90 -4.05
N THR A 158 6.30 -3.10 -3.80
CA THR A 158 7.03 -4.17 -3.09
C THR A 158 8.29 -4.60 -3.84
N GLY A 159 8.20 -4.78 -5.16
CA GLY A 159 9.35 -5.08 -6.01
C GLY A 159 10.39 -3.96 -6.01
N GLN A 160 9.94 -2.70 -6.09
CA GLN A 160 10.82 -1.53 -5.97
C GLN A 160 11.55 -1.49 -4.63
N ALA A 161 10.86 -1.77 -3.52
CA ALA A 161 11.46 -1.79 -2.19
C ALA A 161 12.51 -2.90 -2.05
N ALA A 162 12.23 -4.09 -2.56
CA ALA A 162 13.19 -5.19 -2.57
C ALA A 162 14.43 -4.87 -3.41
N TYR A 163 14.24 -4.27 -4.60
CA TYR A 163 15.35 -3.85 -5.45
C TYR A 163 16.20 -2.77 -4.78
N LEU A 164 15.55 -1.75 -4.21
CA LEU A 164 16.22 -0.67 -3.48
C LEU A 164 17.01 -1.20 -2.28
N ARG A 165 16.45 -2.18 -1.55
CA ARG A 165 17.14 -2.84 -0.46
C ARG A 165 18.43 -3.52 -0.91
N GLY A 166 18.39 -4.27 -2.02
CA GLY A 166 19.58 -4.89 -2.58
C GLY A 166 20.68 -3.89 -2.95
N LEU A 167 20.30 -2.70 -3.44
CA LEU A 167 21.27 -1.63 -3.71
C LEU A 167 21.82 -0.99 -2.43
N LEU A 168 20.98 -0.84 -1.40
CA LEU A 168 21.40 -0.29 -0.11
C LEU A 168 22.41 -1.20 0.59
N ASP A 169 22.20 -2.53 0.54
CA ASP A 169 23.10 -3.51 1.15
C ASP A 169 24.45 -3.62 0.41
N ALA A 170 24.49 -3.25 -0.87
CA ALA A 170 25.71 -3.26 -1.70
C ALA A 170 26.52 -1.96 -1.64
N ARG A 171 26.09 -0.98 -0.84
CA ARG A 171 26.69 0.35 -0.72
C ARG A 171 28.01 0.36 0.07
#